data_AF-A0A841KYT3-F1
#
_entry.id   AF-A0A841KYT3-F1
#
_cell.length_a   1.000
_cell.length_b   1.000
_cell.length_c   1.000
_cell.angle_alpha   90.00
_cell.angle_beta   90.00
_cell.angle_gamma   90.00
#
_symmetry.space_group_name_H-M   'P 1'
#
loop_
_entity.id
_entity.type
_entity.pdbx_description
1 polymer ?
#
loop_
_entity_poly.entity_id
_entity_poly.type
_entity_poly.pdbx_seq_one_letter_code
_entity_poly.pdbx_strand_id
1 'polypeptide(L)' 'MTVQSDLQKAIASCEAAKGSYSMMAESTEDQQAKQMFNGMKSDIDRHLQFLNDRLDYLSQNNQLNKQQ' A
#
# COMPACT_ATOMS: atom_id res chain seq x y z
N MET A 1 -3.70 -20.09 1.59
CA MET A 1 -3.67 -18.62 1.66
C MET A 1 -4.09 -18.23 3.07
N THR A 2 -3.30 -17.37 3.72
CA THR A 2 -3.66 -16.79 5.01
C THR A 2 -3.93 -15.30 4.80
N VAL A 3 -4.75 -14.70 5.66
CA VAL A 3 -4.99 -13.24 5.65
C VAL A 3 -3.67 -12.46 5.66
N GLN A 4 -2.65 -12.96 6.34
CA GLN A 4 -1.30 -12.37 6.35
C GLN A 4 -0.63 -12.40 4.97
N SER A 5 -0.64 -13.54 4.28
CA SER A 5 -0.07 -13.65 2.93
C SER A 5 -0.81 -12.78 1.91
N ASP A 6 -2.12 -12.58 2.11
CA ASP A 6 -2.93 -11.76 1.22
C ASP A 6 -2.68 -10.27 1.48
N LEU A 7 -2.47 -9.85 2.74
CA LEU A 7 -2.03 -8.49 3.08
C LEU A 7 -0.67 -8.15 2.47
N GLN A 8 0.31 -9.06 2.55
CA GLN A 8 1.62 -8.85 1.95
C GLN A 8 1.55 -8.66 0.43
N LYS A 9 0.70 -9.43 -0.26
CA LYS A 9 0.45 -9.26 -1.70
C LYS A 9 -0.23 -7.93 -2.01
N ALA A 10 -1.17 -7.50 -1.17
CA ALA A 10 -1.86 -6.23 -1.32
C ALA A 10 -0.89 -5.04 -1.16
N ILE A 11 0.00 -5.11 -0.16
CA ILE A 11 1.08 -4.12 0.06
C ILE A 11 1.99 -4.04 -1.17
N ALA A 12 2.47 -5.18 -1.68
CA ALA A 12 3.32 -5.21 -2.87
C ALA A 12 2.62 -4.62 -4.11
N SER A 13 1.34 -4.91 -4.28
CA SER A 13 0.54 -4.35 -5.38
C SER A 13 0.37 -2.83 -5.25
N CYS A 14 0.16 -2.34 -4.02
CA CYS A 14 0.08 -0.90 -3.74
C CYS A 14 1.40 -0.20 -4.06
N GLU A 15 2.55 -0.72 -3.61
CA GLU A 15 3.86 -0.14 -3.92
C GLU A 15 4.13 -0.09 -5.44
N ALA A 16 3.78 -1.16 -6.16
CA ALA A 16 3.91 -1.18 -7.62
C ALA A 16 3.01 -0.13 -8.31
N ALA A 17 1.77 0.03 -7.86
CA ALA A 17 0.85 1.05 -8.36
C ALA A 17 1.36 2.46 -8.07
N LYS A 18 1.85 2.72 -6.85
CA LYS A 18 2.45 4.01 -6.45
C LYS A 18 3.65 4.36 -7.33
N GLY A 19 4.54 3.41 -7.58
CA GLY A 19 5.67 3.60 -8.49
C GLY A 19 5.22 3.95 -9.91
N SER A 20 4.22 3.22 -10.42
CA SER A 20 3.64 3.48 -11.75
C SER A 20 3.04 4.88 -11.85
N TYR A 21 2.28 5.33 -10.84
CA TYR A 21 1.73 6.69 -10.81
C TYR A 21 2.82 7.76 -10.69
N SER A 22 3.93 7.50 -10.00
CA SER A 22 5.06 8.44 -9.97
C SER A 22 5.67 8.63 -11.35
N MET A 23 5.94 7.52 -12.05
CA MET A 23 6.47 7.58 -13.41
C MET A 23 5.51 8.28 -14.38
N MET A 24 4.20 8.03 -14.26
CA MET A 24 3.20 8.70 -15.08
C MET A 24 3.11 10.21 -14.78
N ALA A 25 3.20 10.61 -13.52
CA ALA A 25 3.25 12.01 -13.13
C ALA A 25 4.48 12.72 -13.71
N GLU A 26 5.64 12.07 -13.70
CA GLU A 26 6.89 12.62 -14.25
C GLU A 26 6.87 12.70 -15.78
N SER A 27 6.24 11.71 -16.44
CA SER A 27 6.23 11.58 -17.90
C SER A 27 5.16 12.42 -18.62
N THR A 28 4.21 13.00 -17.88
CA THR A 28 3.13 13.79 -18.47
C THR A 28 3.40 15.30 -18.42
N GLU A 29 3.06 15.99 -19.52
CA GLU A 29 3.08 17.46 -19.62
C GLU A 29 1.75 18.08 -19.18
N ASP A 30 0.66 17.30 -19.20
CA ASP A 30 -0.67 17.73 -18.75
C ASP A 30 -0.67 17.94 -17.23
N GLN A 31 -0.92 19.19 -16.81
CA GLN A 31 -0.90 19.58 -15.41
C GLN A 31 -2.02 18.96 -14.59
N GLN A 32 -3.21 18.78 -15.19
CA GLN A 32 -4.34 18.16 -14.51
C GLN A 32 -4.06 16.67 -14.27
N ALA A 33 -3.52 15.97 -15.27
CA ALA A 33 -3.12 14.57 -15.15
C ALA A 33 -2.01 14.41 -14.09
N LYS A 34 -0.99 15.29 -14.10
CA LYS A 34 0.09 15.30 -13.09
C LYS A 34 -0.46 15.46 -11.68
N GLN A 35 -1.39 16.39 -11.46
CA GLN A 35 -2.04 16.57 -10.16
C GLN A 35 -2.83 15.31 -9.76
N MET A 36 -3.55 14.70 -10.70
CA MET A 36 -4.31 13.48 -10.45
C MET A 36 -3.39 12.31 -10.06
N PHE A 37 -2.30 12.05 -10.80
CA PHE A 37 -1.34 11.00 -10.45
C PHE A 37 -0.71 11.21 -9.07
N ASN A 38 -0.38 12.46 -8.72
CA ASN A 38 0.12 12.78 -7.38
C ASN A 38 -0.94 12.58 -6.27
N GLY A 39 -2.21 12.89 -6.56
CA GLY A 39 -3.33 12.58 -5.68
C GLY A 39 -3.46 11.07 -5.44
N MET A 40 -3.46 10.29 -6.52
CA MET A 40 -3.53 8.82 -6.44
C MET A 40 -2.35 8.22 -5.65
N LYS A 41 -1.13 8.73 -5.79
CA LYS A 41 0.01 8.33 -4.94
C LYS A 41 -0.28 8.56 -3.46
N SER A 42 -0.81 9.73 -3.11
CA SER A 42 -1.15 10.09 -1.73
C SER A 42 -2.25 9.20 -1.16
N ASP A 43 -3.17 8.71 -2.01
CA ASP A 43 -4.19 7.74 -1.62
C ASP A 43 -3.58 6.36 -1.34
N ILE A 44 -2.64 5.93 -2.18
CA ILE A 44 -1.89 4.69 -1.94
C ILE A 44 -1.08 4.75 -0.66
N ASP A 45 -0.50 5.89 -0.29
CA ASP A 45 0.18 6.04 1.01
C ASP A 45 -0.76 5.74 2.18
N ARG A 46 -2.03 6.18 2.10
CA ARG A 46 -3.05 5.86 3.12
C ARG A 46 -3.41 4.37 3.12
N HIS A 47 -3.48 3.73 1.95
CA HIS A 47 -3.69 2.28 1.87
C HIS A 47 -2.54 1.51 2.51
N LEU A 48 -1.30 1.87 2.17
CA LEU A 48 -0.09 1.22 2.68
C LEU A 48 0.00 1.34 4.20
N GLN A 49 -0.30 2.51 4.76
CA GLN A 49 -0.33 2.70 6.21
C GLN A 49 -1.29 1.70 6.88
N PHE A 50 -2.55 1.67 6.44
CA PHE A 50 -3.55 0.77 7.01
C PHE A 50 -3.18 -0.71 6.86
N LEU A 51 -2.69 -1.10 5.67
CA LEU A 51 -2.33 -2.50 5.39
C LEU A 51 -1.14 -2.96 6.23
N ASN A 52 -0.12 -2.11 6.40
CA ASN A 52 1.03 -2.41 7.25
C ASN A 52 0.62 -2.48 8.72
N ASP A 53 -0.18 -1.52 9.22
CA ASP A 53 -0.70 -1.56 10.59
C ASP A 53 -1.49 -2.85 10.86
N ARG A 54 -2.28 -3.29 9.89
CA ARG A 54 -3.03 -4.54 9.99
C ARG A 54 -2.13 -5.77 9.97
N LEU A 55 -1.09 -5.76 9.14
CA LEU A 55 -0.11 -6.83 9.06
C LEU A 55 0.66 -6.97 10.38
N ASP A 56 1.05 -5.85 10.98
CA ASP A 56 1.73 -5.78 12.27
C ASP A 56 0.84 -6.28 13.40
N TYR A 57 -0.42 -5.83 13.45
CA TYR A 57 -1.41 -6.32 14.40
C TYR A 57 -1.55 -7.85 14.34
N LEU A 58 -1.66 -8.43 13.15
CA LEU A 58 -1.79 -9.89 13.00
C LEU A 58 -0.50 -10.62 13.39
N SER A 59 0.67 -10.03 13.10
CA SER A 59 1.96 -10.61 13.45
C SER A 59 2.18 -10.63 14.97
N GLN A 60 1.80 -9.56 15.68
CA GLN A 60 1.89 -9.49 17.14
C GLN A 60 0.84 -10.36 17.84
N ASN A 61 -0.41 -10.39 17.37
CA ASN A 61 -1.46 -11.20 17.98
C ASN A 61 -1.33 -12.70 17.69
N ASN A 62 -0.71 -13.09 16.58
CA ASN A 62 -0.33 -14.49 16.37
C ASN A 62 0.72 -14.97 17.38
N GLN A 63 1.54 -14.08 17.96
CA GLN A 63 2.48 -14.43 19.02
C GLN A 63 1.80 -14.47 20.39
N LEU A 64 0.89 -13.52 20.69
CA LEU A 64 0.13 -13.50 21.94
C LEU A 64 -0.83 -14.69 22.09
N ASN A 65 -1.42 -15.17 20.99
CA ASN A 65 -2.25 -16.40 20.98
C ASN A 65 -1.46 -17.70 21.19
N LYS A 66 -0.11 -17.66 21.23
CA LYS A 66 0.73 -18.84 21.54
C LYS A 66 1.10 -18.96 23.02
N GLN A 67 0.70 -18.01 23.87
CA GLN A 67 1.01 -18.00 25.31
C GLN A 67 -0.20 -18.27 26.22
N GLN A 68 -1.31 -18.80 25.69
CA GLN A 68 -2.44 -19.33 26.48
C GLN A 68 -2.70 -20.79 26.09
#